data_AF-A0A1I1PDJ9-F1
#
_entry.id   AF-A0A1I1PDJ9-F1
#
_cell.length_a   1.000
_cell.length_b   1.000
_cell.length_c   1.000
_cell.angle_alpha   90.00
_cell.angle_beta   90.00
_cell.angle_gamma   90.00
#
_symmetry.space_group_name_H-M   'P 1'
#
loop_
_entity.id
_entity.type
_entity.pdbx_description
1 polymer ?
#
loop_
_entity_poly.entity_id
_entity_poly.type
_entity_poly.pdbx_seq_one_letter_code
_entity_poly.pdbx_strand_id
1 'polypeptide(L)'
;MSLTFQAPGEAVAQTATERFAEAEKHEDRQVRWAAQAAIALDSGDMYLVGLVLFKAIQEYGMEAFADLSGQAPGRLQRLWMPGVLVSVNEASQLFGLLGVHVALDRFYAARLAASQPAESVH
;
A
#
# COMPACT_ATOMS: atom_id res chain seq x y z
N MET A 1 20.28 -16.09 -37.61
CA MET A 1 21.09 -16.01 -36.38
C MET A 1 21.25 -14.54 -36.05
N SER A 2 20.36 -13.98 -35.23
CA SER A 2 20.48 -12.59 -34.77
C SER A 2 20.79 -12.64 -33.28
N LEU A 3 21.94 -12.08 -32.91
CA LEU A 3 22.39 -11.94 -31.54
C LEU A 3 21.57 -10.84 -30.88
N THR A 4 20.65 -11.22 -29.99
CA THR A 4 19.94 -10.28 -29.12
C THR A 4 20.95 -9.71 -28.14
N PHE A 5 21.23 -8.42 -28.26
CA PHE A 5 22.07 -7.67 -27.33
C PHE A 5 21.30 -7.53 -26.01
N GLN A 6 21.72 -8.29 -24.99
CA GLN A 6 21.21 -8.18 -23.63
C GLN A 6 21.99 -7.05 -22.95
N ALA A 7 21.35 -5.88 -22.82
CA ALA A 7 21.93 -4.79 -22.05
C ALA A 7 22.08 -5.24 -20.58
N PRO A 8 23.30 -5.21 -20.01
CA PRO A 8 23.51 -5.53 -18.61
C PRO A 8 23.17 -4.28 -17.79
N GLY A 9 22.17 -4.36 -16.91
CA GLY A 9 22.03 -3.37 -15.83
C GLY A 9 20.69 -2.67 -15.65
N GLU A 10 19.57 -3.17 -16.16
CA GLU A 10 18.28 -2.84 -15.54
C GLU A 10 18.05 -3.84 -14.40
N ALA A 11 18.26 -3.38 -13.16
CA ALA A 11 17.59 -4.01 -12.02
C ALA A 11 16.11 -4.09 -12.41
N VAL A 12 15.61 -5.29 -12.70
CA VAL A 12 14.23 -5.50 -13.11
C VAL A 12 13.37 -4.91 -12.02
N ALA A 13 12.82 -3.72 -12.27
CA ALA A 13 11.98 -3.04 -11.31
C ALA A 13 10.77 -3.94 -11.10
N GLN A 14 10.74 -4.65 -9.97
CA GLN A 14 9.66 -5.58 -9.66
C GLN A 14 8.34 -4.83 -9.75
N THR A 15 7.40 -5.39 -10.50
CA THR A 15 6.06 -4.82 -10.63
C THR A 15 5.36 -4.81 -9.26
N ALA A 16 4.41 -3.89 -9.05
CA ALA A 16 3.64 -3.85 -7.79
C ALA A 16 2.99 -5.21 -7.47
N THR A 17 2.49 -5.91 -8.50
CA THR A 17 1.92 -7.25 -8.39
C THR A 17 2.92 -8.28 -7.85
N GLU A 18 4.14 -8.31 -8.38
CA GLU A 18 5.20 -9.20 -7.88
C GLU A 18 5.58 -8.85 -6.45
N ARG A 19 5.70 -7.56 -6.12
CA ARG A 19 6.00 -7.12 -4.75
C ARG A 19 4.93 -7.57 -3.75
N PHE A 20 3.63 -7.50 -4.11
CA PHE A 20 2.55 -8.02 -3.27
C PHE A 20 2.62 -9.55 -3.14
N ALA A 21 2.91 -10.27 -4.22
CA ALA A 21 3.07 -11.72 -4.21
C ALA A 21 4.23 -12.16 -3.30
N GLU A 22 5.36 -11.43 -3.31
CA GLU A 22 6.46 -11.67 -2.38
C GLU A 22 6.07 -11.36 -0.93
N ALA A 23 5.36 -10.25 -0.69
CA ALA A 23 4.92 -9.88 0.65
C ALA A 23 3.97 -10.93 1.26
N GLU A 24 3.10 -11.54 0.46
CA GLU A 24 2.16 -12.59 0.91
C GLU A 24 2.87 -13.85 1.43
N LYS A 25 4.13 -14.10 1.02
CA LYS A 25 4.91 -15.26 1.47
C LYS A 25 5.38 -15.15 2.93
N HIS A 26 5.28 -13.96 3.54
CA HIS A 26 5.61 -13.80 4.95
C HIS A 26 4.58 -14.49 5.84
N GLU A 27 5.04 -15.46 6.65
CA GLU A 27 4.20 -16.18 7.61
C GLU A 27 3.75 -15.27 8.76
N ASP A 28 4.64 -14.39 9.24
CA ASP A 28 4.32 -13.40 10.25
C ASP A 28 3.35 -12.35 9.69
N ARG A 29 2.17 -12.28 10.30
CA ARG A 29 1.08 -11.38 9.91
C ARG A 29 1.52 -9.92 9.92
N GLN A 30 2.23 -9.49 10.95
CA GLN A 30 2.63 -8.10 11.12
C GLN A 30 3.68 -7.71 10.07
N VAL A 31 4.62 -8.60 9.79
CA VAL A 31 5.62 -8.42 8.72
C VAL A 31 4.94 -8.37 7.35
N ARG A 32 3.99 -9.28 7.08
CA ARG A 32 3.22 -9.30 5.84
C ARG A 32 2.48 -7.99 5.62
N TRP A 33 1.70 -7.53 6.61
CA TRP A 33 0.92 -6.29 6.46
C TRP A 33 1.80 -5.05 6.39
N ALA A 34 2.93 -5.01 7.10
CA ALA A 34 3.90 -3.93 6.96
C ALA A 34 4.48 -3.86 5.54
N ALA A 35 4.83 -5.01 4.95
CA ALA A 35 5.33 -5.08 3.58
C ALA A 35 4.26 -4.64 2.58
N GLN A 36 3.03 -5.14 2.70
CA GLN A 36 1.92 -4.75 1.81
C GLN A 36 1.53 -3.27 1.95
N ALA A 37 1.52 -2.74 3.17
CA ALA A 37 1.26 -1.33 3.40
C ALA A 37 2.35 -0.44 2.80
N ALA A 38 3.62 -0.84 2.91
CA ALA A 38 4.72 -0.12 2.26
C ALA A 38 4.57 -0.10 0.72
N ILE A 39 4.22 -1.23 0.11
CA ILE A 39 3.98 -1.30 -1.35
C ILE A 39 2.81 -0.40 -1.76
N ALA A 40 1.72 -0.39 -0.98
CA ALA A 40 0.57 0.46 -1.23
C ALA A 40 0.89 1.96 -1.08
N LEU A 41 1.74 2.32 -0.13
CA LEU A 41 2.18 3.72 0.03
C LEU A 41 3.12 4.14 -1.10
N ASP A 42 4.02 3.25 -1.53
CA ASP A 42 4.94 3.49 -2.66
C ASP A 42 4.21 3.78 -3.98
N SER A 43 2.92 3.40 -4.12
CA SER A 43 2.14 3.71 -5.33
C SER A 43 1.55 5.12 -5.33
N GLY A 44 1.45 5.79 -4.18
CA GLY A 44 0.73 7.06 -4.04
C GLY A 44 -0.79 6.96 -4.22
N ASP A 45 -1.35 5.75 -4.34
CA ASP A 45 -2.77 5.50 -4.61
C ASP A 45 -3.54 5.14 -3.32
N MET A 46 -4.44 6.04 -2.92
CA MET A 46 -5.29 5.86 -1.73
C MET A 46 -6.25 4.67 -1.86
N TYR A 47 -6.65 4.28 -3.07
CA TYR A 47 -7.46 3.08 -3.29
C TYR A 47 -6.72 1.83 -2.80
N LEU A 48 -5.46 1.69 -3.21
CA LEU A 48 -4.63 0.54 -2.85
C LEU A 48 -4.32 0.53 -1.34
N VAL A 49 -4.07 1.70 -0.75
CA VAL A 49 -3.90 1.84 0.71
C VAL A 49 -5.17 1.39 1.45
N GLY A 50 -6.35 1.83 1.00
CA GLY A 50 -7.63 1.43 1.58
C GLY A 50 -7.92 -0.07 1.42
N LEU A 51 -7.53 -0.67 0.30
CA LEU A 51 -7.67 -2.11 0.05
C LEU A 51 -6.79 -2.95 0.98
N VAL A 52 -5.53 -2.56 1.20
CA VAL A 52 -4.64 -3.25 2.14
C VAL A 52 -5.18 -3.12 3.58
N LEU A 53 -5.62 -1.93 3.99
CA LEU A 53 -6.26 -1.74 5.30
C LEU A 53 -7.47 -2.63 5.47
N PHE A 54 -8.37 -2.65 4.49
CA PHE A 54 -9.56 -3.48 4.52
C PHE A 54 -9.21 -4.97 4.73
N LYS A 55 -8.25 -5.51 3.98
CA LYS A 55 -7.81 -6.90 4.12
C LYS A 55 -7.19 -7.18 5.50
N ALA A 56 -6.33 -6.28 5.98
CA ALA A 56 -5.71 -6.43 7.29
C ALA A 56 -6.74 -6.40 8.44
N ILE A 57 -7.77 -5.55 8.31
CA ILE A 57 -8.90 -5.49 9.25
C ILE A 57 -9.76 -6.75 9.17
N GLN A 58 -10.00 -7.29 7.97
CA GLN A 58 -10.72 -8.56 7.81
C GLN A 58 -10.00 -9.72 8.51
N GLU A 59 -8.67 -9.80 8.40
CA GLU A 59 -7.88 -10.82 9.09
C GLU A 59 -7.85 -10.60 10.62
N TYR A 60 -7.82 -9.34 11.08
CA TYR A 60 -7.91 -9.02 12.51
C TYR A 60 -9.29 -9.38 13.10
N GLY A 61 -10.35 -9.18 12.32
CA GLY A 61 -11.75 -9.29 12.74
C GLY A 61 -12.42 -7.93 12.75
N MET A 62 -13.41 -7.75 11.87
CA MET A 62 -14.07 -6.46 11.60
C MET A 62 -14.69 -5.83 12.86
N GLU A 63 -15.47 -6.60 13.63
CA GLU A 63 -16.15 -6.09 14.84
C GLU A 63 -15.15 -5.73 15.93
N ALA A 64 -14.16 -6.59 16.19
CA ALA A 64 -13.12 -6.33 17.18
C ALA A 64 -12.28 -5.09 16.83
N PHE A 65 -12.03 -4.87 15.53
CA PHE A 65 -11.33 -3.67 15.08
C PHE A 65 -12.20 -2.41 15.15
N ALA A 66 -13.51 -2.54 14.89
CA ALA A 66 -14.46 -1.45 15.05
C ALA A 66 -14.48 -0.95 16.51
N ASP A 67 -14.51 -1.87 17.47
CA ASP A 67 -14.42 -1.55 18.90
C ASP A 67 -13.10 -0.86 19.26
N LEU A 68 -11.97 -1.37 18.74
CA LEU A 68 -10.64 -0.79 18.97
C LEU A 68 -10.49 0.62 18.36
N SER A 69 -10.99 0.81 17.15
CA SER A 69 -10.81 2.06 16.39
C SER A 69 -11.88 3.10 16.68
N GLY A 70 -12.99 2.71 17.31
CA GLY A 70 -14.18 3.55 17.50
C GLY A 70 -14.92 3.85 16.20
N GLN A 71 -14.64 3.13 15.11
CA GLN A 71 -15.27 3.36 13.82
C GLN A 71 -16.40 2.38 13.54
N ALA A 72 -17.41 2.82 12.78
CA ALA A 72 -18.50 1.95 12.37
C ALA A 72 -18.00 0.82 11.43
N PRO A 73 -18.40 -0.45 11.65
CA PRO A 73 -18.02 -1.58 10.79
C PRO A 73 -18.32 -1.34 9.31
N GLY A 74 -19.48 -0.72 9.01
CA GLY A 74 -19.86 -0.39 7.64
C GLY A 74 -18.96 0.65 6.96
N ARG A 75 -18.25 1.50 7.71
CA ARG A 75 -17.21 2.38 7.15
C ARG A 75 -15.95 1.58 6.85
N LEU A 76 -15.52 0.75 7.80
CA LEU A 76 -14.30 -0.08 7.68
C LEU A 76 -14.38 -1.03 6.48
N GLN A 77 -15.55 -1.63 6.22
CA GLN A 77 -15.81 -2.46 5.04
C GLN A 77 -15.65 -1.74 3.70
N ARG A 78 -15.73 -0.41 3.70
CA ARG A 78 -15.72 0.45 2.51
C ARG A 78 -14.45 1.29 2.40
N LEU A 79 -13.42 1.05 3.21
CA LEU A 79 -12.18 1.84 3.18
C LEU A 79 -11.50 1.88 1.80
N TRP A 80 -11.66 0.82 1.01
CA TRP A 80 -11.16 0.72 -0.36
C TRP A 80 -11.99 1.54 -1.37
N MET A 81 -13.21 1.97 -1.02
CA MET A 81 -14.04 2.75 -1.93
C MET A 81 -13.53 4.19 -2.04
N PRO A 82 -13.59 4.80 -3.24
CA PRO A 82 -13.22 6.20 -3.42
C PRO A 82 -13.97 7.12 -2.46
N GLY A 83 -13.23 8.05 -1.83
CA GLY A 83 -13.81 9.07 -0.95
C GLY A 83 -14.10 8.63 0.49
N VAL A 84 -13.87 7.36 0.85
CA VAL A 84 -14.04 6.89 2.24
C VAL A 84 -12.77 7.13 3.07
N LEU A 85 -11.62 6.67 2.56
CA LEU A 85 -10.31 6.94 3.12
C LEU A 85 -9.66 8.09 2.34
N VAL A 86 -9.73 9.30 2.89
CA VAL A 86 -9.31 10.53 2.18
C VAL A 86 -7.97 11.07 2.66
N SER A 87 -7.41 10.49 3.73
CA SER A 87 -6.21 10.98 4.38
C SER A 87 -5.21 9.86 4.62
N VAL A 88 -3.98 10.04 4.16
CA VAL A 88 -2.87 9.11 4.44
C VAL A 88 -2.50 9.09 5.93
N ASN A 89 -2.72 10.20 6.64
CA ASN A 89 -2.53 10.25 8.10
C ASN A 89 -3.55 9.37 8.83
N GLU A 90 -4.79 9.36 8.35
CA GLU A 90 -5.81 8.45 8.87
C GLU A 90 -5.42 6.99 8.59
N ALA A 91 -4.93 6.70 7.39
CA ALA A 91 -4.45 5.37 7.04
C ALA A 91 -3.32 4.90 7.98
N SER A 92 -2.37 5.79 8.29
CA SER A 92 -1.27 5.52 9.24
C SER A 92 -1.78 5.19 10.64
N GLN A 93 -2.78 5.93 11.13
CA GLN A 93 -3.40 5.65 12.43
C GLN A 93 -4.06 4.26 12.46
N LEU A 94 -4.82 3.92 11.41
CA LEU A 94 -5.49 2.63 11.31
C LEU A 94 -4.51 1.46 11.21
N PHE A 95 -3.42 1.61 10.45
CA PHE A 95 -2.33 0.65 10.45
C PHE A 95 -1.66 0.53 11.82
N GLY A 96 -1.45 1.66 12.51
CA GLY A 96 -0.89 1.68 13.86
C GLY A 96 -1.72 0.88 14.87
N LEU A 97 -3.06 0.95 14.77
CA LEU A 97 -3.96 0.14 15.59
C LEU A 97 -3.85 -1.36 15.31
N LEU A 98 -3.43 -1.75 14.10
CA LEU A 98 -3.12 -3.14 13.74
C LEU A 98 -1.70 -3.57 14.15
N GLY A 99 -0.93 -2.68 14.79
CA GLY A 99 0.49 -2.89 15.10
C GLY A 99 1.43 -2.65 13.92
N VAL A 100 0.92 -2.09 12.81
CA VAL A 100 1.70 -1.86 11.59
C VAL A 100 2.16 -0.40 11.55
N HIS A 101 3.47 -0.18 11.60
CA HIS A 101 4.06 1.15 11.48
C HIS A 101 4.49 1.41 10.04
N VAL A 102 4.02 2.51 9.47
CA VAL A 102 4.26 2.87 8.07
C VAL A 102 4.99 4.21 7.94
N ALA A 103 5.91 4.30 7.00
CA ALA A 103 6.62 5.54 6.68
C ALA A 103 5.85 6.34 5.62
N LEU A 104 5.16 7.40 6.06
CA LEU A 104 4.32 8.23 5.17
C LEU A 104 5.10 9.01 4.12
N ASP A 105 6.39 9.27 4.36
CA ASP A 105 7.27 9.98 3.43
C ASP A 105 7.29 9.32 2.05
N ARG A 106 7.15 8.00 2.00
CA ARG A 106 7.11 7.24 0.74
C ARG A 106 5.88 7.56 -0.11
N PHE A 107 4.73 7.73 0.54
CA PHE A 107 3.50 8.12 -0.15
C PHE A 107 3.60 9.52 -0.73
N TYR A 108 4.11 10.47 0.05
CA TYR A 108 4.30 11.85 -0.43
C TYR A 108 5.33 11.91 -1.56
N ALA A 109 6.43 11.17 -1.47
CA ALA A 109 7.42 11.08 -2.54
C ALA A 109 6.84 10.50 -3.83
N ALA A 110 6.08 9.41 -3.75
CA ALA A 110 5.41 8.80 -4.90
C ALA A 110 4.42 9.76 -5.57
N ARG A 111 3.60 10.44 -4.75
CA ARG A 111 2.59 11.39 -5.25
C ARG A 111 3.23 12.64 -5.87
N LEU A 112 4.36 13.11 -5.32
CA LEU A 112 5.15 14.18 -5.92
C LEU A 112 5.72 13.75 -7.27
N ALA A 113 6.33 12.56 -7.37
CA ALA A 113 6.86 12.02 -8.62
C ALA A 113 5.77 11.89 -9.70
N ALA A 114 4.57 11.44 -9.33
CA ALA A 114 3.43 11.34 -10.25
C ALA A 114 2.86 12.69 -10.70
N SER A 115 3.10 13.77 -9.93
CA SER A 115 2.58 15.12 -10.21
C SER A 115 3.55 15.98 -11.03
N GLN A 116 4.82 15.56 -11.15
CA GLN A 116 5.78 16.25 -12.01
C GLN A 116 5.46 15.90 -13.47
N PRO A 117 5.16 16.88 -14.34
CA PRO A 117 5.05 16.59 -15.77
C PRO A 117 6.40 16.02 -16.21
N ALA A 118 6.38 14.91 -16.96
CA ALA A 118 7.58 14.39 -17.59
C ALA A 118 8.23 15.55 -18.35
N GLU A 119 9.39 16.01 -17.87
CA GLU A 119 10.10 17.12 -18.47
C GLU A 119 10.37 16.73 -19.91
N SER A 120 9.62 17.33 -20.84
CA SER A 120 9.75 17.10 -22.27
C SER A 120 11.17 17.45 -22.66
N VAL A 121 11.97 16.41 -22.91
CA VAL A 121 13.29 16.52 -23.51
C VAL A 121 13.10 17.18 -24.87
N HIS A 122 13.44 18.46 -24.95
CA HIS A 122 13.59 19.21 -26.19
C HIS A 122 14.98 18.98 -26.78
#